data_AF-A0A3E3I3K0-F1
#
_entry.id   AF-A0A3E3I3K0-F1
#
_cell.length_a   1.000
_cell.length_b   1.000
_cell.length_c   1.000
_cell.angle_alpha   90.00
_cell.angle_beta   90.00
_cell.angle_gamma   90.00
#
_symmetry.space_group_name_H-M   'P 1'
#
loop_
_entity.id
_entity.type
_entity.pdbx_description
1 polymer ?
#
loop_
_entity_poly.entity_id
_entity_poly.type
_entity_poly.pdbx_seq_one_letter_code
_entity_poly.pdbx_strand_id
1 'polypeptide(L)'
;MKIATKTVTVTTGSNNSTYQNEIDLNDMGLDPKKIVACYFEPSNTQLRLGSTAGGICTIAKDYNTATGKLLLSIGSTQHCLPMTWTGTVIAVTA
;
A
#
# COMPACT_ATOMS: atom_id res chain seq x y z
N MET A 1 12.13 -20.64 0.83
CA MET A 1 11.16 -19.66 0.35
C MET A 1 9.79 -19.88 1.00
N LYS A 2 9.24 -18.85 1.64
CA LYS A 2 7.87 -18.83 2.19
C LYS A 2 7.14 -17.59 1.68
N ILE A 3 5.82 -17.69 1.53
CA ILE A 3 4.95 -16.61 1.10
C ILE A 3 3.86 -16.45 2.15
N ALA A 4 3.58 -15.22 2.55
CA ALA A 4 2.42 -14.88 3.37
C ALA A 4 1.69 -13.67 2.79
N THR A 5 0.39 -13.61 3.05
CA THR A 5 -0.48 -12.53 2.56
C THR A 5 -1.25 -11.90 3.71
N LYS A 6 -1.44 -10.59 3.66
CA LYS A 6 -2.22 -9.85 4.65
C LYS A 6 -3.16 -8.89 3.94
N THR A 7 -4.45 -8.98 4.23
CA THR A 7 -5.42 -7.99 3.77
C THR A 7 -5.31 -6.74 4.63
N VAL A 8 -5.19 -5.59 3.98
CA VAL A 8 -5.04 -4.29 4.63
C VAL A 8 -5.99 -3.28 4.03
N THR A 9 -6.27 -2.26 4.82
CA THR A 9 -7.01 -1.08 4.41
C THR A 9 -6.06 0.11 4.40
N VAL A 10 -5.99 0.83 3.29
CA VAL A 10 -5.11 1.98 3.10
C VAL A 10 -5.90 3.20 2.65
N THR A 11 -5.42 4.38 3.01
CA THR A 11 -5.99 5.65 2.60
C THR A 11 -5.14 6.26 1.48
N THR A 12 -5.79 6.78 0.45
CA THR A 12 -5.12 7.56 -0.61
C THR A 12 -4.93 9.00 -0.18
N GLY A 13 -3.93 9.67 -0.74
CA GLY A 13 -3.87 11.14 -0.71
C GLY A 13 -5.07 11.80 -1.40
N SER A 14 -5.13 13.12 -1.31
CA SER A 14 -6.12 13.96 -2.00
C SER A 14 -5.50 15.26 -2.52
N ASN A 15 -5.97 15.82 -3.63
CA ASN A 15 -5.60 17.18 -4.09
C ASN A 15 -4.08 17.47 -4.08
N ASN A 16 -3.28 16.69 -4.82
CA ASN A 16 -1.80 16.80 -4.85
C ASN A 16 -1.11 16.48 -3.52
N SER A 17 -1.77 15.81 -2.58
CA SER A 17 -1.14 15.28 -1.37
C SER A 17 -0.87 13.78 -1.47
N THR A 18 0.04 13.32 -0.60
CA THR A 18 0.38 11.92 -0.38
C THR A 18 -0.04 11.53 1.02
N TYR A 19 -0.69 10.38 1.16
CA TYR A 19 -0.99 9.79 2.46
C TYR A 19 -0.04 8.62 2.74
N GLN A 20 0.47 8.56 3.96
CA GLN A 20 1.39 7.51 4.42
C GLN A 20 0.66 6.47 5.25
N ASN A 21 0.64 5.23 4.78
CA ASN A 21 0.06 4.08 5.47
C ASN A 21 1.18 3.21 6.03
N GLU A 22 1.27 3.11 7.35
CA GLU A 22 2.20 2.20 8.01
C GLU A 22 1.49 0.86 8.28
N ILE A 23 2.07 -0.21 7.76
CA ILE A 23 1.54 -1.58 7.90
C ILE A 23 2.57 -2.43 8.62
N ASP A 24 2.17 -2.97 9.76
CA ASP A 24 2.95 -3.97 10.48
C ASP A 24 2.82 -5.35 9.79
N LEU A 25 3.94 -6.00 9.48
CA LEU A 25 3.98 -7.34 8.89
C LEU A 25 4.41 -8.43 9.88
N ASN A 26 4.65 -8.09 11.15
CA ASN A 26 5.15 -9.03 12.17
C ASN A 26 4.13 -10.14 12.50
N ASP A 27 2.85 -9.92 12.22
CA ASP A 27 1.76 -10.88 12.42
C ASP A 27 1.56 -11.85 11.24
N MET A 28 2.37 -11.74 10.18
CA MET A 28 2.23 -12.58 8.98
C MET A 28 2.86 -13.98 9.12
N GLY A 29 3.44 -14.32 10.27
CA GLY A 29 4.10 -15.61 10.50
C GLY A 29 5.39 -15.84 9.71
N LEU A 30 5.98 -14.75 9.19
CA LEU A 30 7.28 -14.72 8.53
C LEU A 30 8.33 -14.10 9.44
N ASP A 31 9.61 -14.41 9.20
CA ASP A 31 10.73 -13.68 9.79
C ASP A 31 10.93 -12.37 9.00
N PRO A 32 10.65 -11.18 9.56
CA PRO A 32 10.72 -9.91 8.84
C PRO A 32 12.12 -9.63 8.28
N LYS A 33 13.17 -10.07 8.97
CA LYS A 33 14.57 -9.88 8.53
C LYS A 33 14.92 -10.67 7.27
N LYS A 34 14.09 -11.65 6.90
CA LYS A 34 14.28 -12.52 5.73
C LYS A 34 13.35 -12.18 4.58
N ILE A 35 12.50 -11.16 4.71
CA ILE A 35 11.64 -10.70 3.61
C ILE A 35 12.53 -10.09 2.53
N VAL A 36 12.50 -10.68 1.34
CA VAL A 36 13.28 -10.25 0.16
C VAL A 36 12.43 -9.50 -0.86
N ALA A 37 11.11 -9.64 -0.78
CA ALA A 37 10.17 -8.90 -1.62
C ALA A 37 8.85 -8.65 -0.89
N CYS A 38 8.27 -7.47 -1.10
CA CYS A 38 6.98 -7.08 -0.56
C CYS A 38 6.16 -6.36 -1.63
N TYR A 39 4.97 -6.88 -1.92
CA TYR A 39 4.04 -6.34 -2.91
C TYR A 39 2.76 -5.87 -2.22
N PHE A 40 2.02 -5.01 -2.91
CA PHE A 40 0.70 -4.54 -2.48
C PHE A 40 -0.18 -4.51 -3.72
N GLU A 41 -1.27 -5.26 -3.68
CA GLU A 41 -2.25 -5.39 -4.75
C GLU A 41 -3.59 -4.84 -4.25
N PRO A 42 -4.01 -3.64 -4.71
CA PRO A 42 -5.31 -3.09 -4.35
C PRO A 42 -6.44 -3.90 -4.99
N SER A 43 -7.36 -4.41 -4.18
CA SER A 43 -8.51 -5.23 -4.62
C SER A 43 -9.67 -4.38 -5.14
N ASN A 44 -9.76 -3.13 -4.67
CA ASN A 44 -10.86 -2.22 -4.95
C ASN A 44 -10.30 -0.91 -5.52
N THR A 45 -9.60 -0.96 -6.66
CA THR A 45 -9.21 0.25 -7.38
C THR A 45 -10.43 0.87 -8.07
N GLN A 46 -11.43 1.28 -7.29
CA GLN A 46 -12.34 2.31 -7.77
C GLN A 46 -11.50 3.57 -7.92
N LEU A 47 -10.89 3.76 -9.10
CA LEU A 47 -10.50 5.06 -9.60
C LEU A 47 -11.81 5.83 -9.80
N ARG A 48 -12.41 6.32 -8.72
CA ARG A 48 -13.50 7.29 -8.82
C ARG A 48 -12.87 8.60 -9.24
N LEU A 49 -12.70 8.74 -10.56
CA LEU A 49 -12.45 10.00 -11.25
C LEU A 49 -13.67 10.90 -11.03
N GLY A 50 -13.73 11.56 -9.88
CA GLY A 50 -14.84 12.45 -9.50
C GLY A 50 -14.89 13.75 -10.30
N SER A 51 -13.94 13.98 -11.22
CA SER A 51 -13.98 15.11 -12.13
C SER A 51 -13.67 14.68 -13.55
N THR A 52 -14.22 15.42 -14.50
CA THR A 52 -13.90 15.39 -15.93
C THR A 52 -12.43 15.64 -16.25
N ALA A 53 -11.55 15.84 -15.25
CA ALA A 53 -10.14 16.22 -15.41
C ALA A 53 -9.12 15.09 -15.16
N GLY A 54 -9.54 13.84 -14.95
CA GLY A 54 -8.61 12.70 -14.95
C GLY A 54 -7.65 12.66 -13.74
N GLY A 55 -8.14 12.29 -12.56
CA GLY A 55 -7.30 12.06 -11.38
C GLY A 55 -6.49 10.76 -11.43
N ILE A 56 -5.21 10.78 -11.07
CA ILE A 56 -4.34 9.59 -11.01
C ILE A 56 -3.84 9.42 -9.57
N CYS A 57 -3.86 8.17 -9.08
CA CYS A 57 -3.19 7.80 -7.83
C CYS A 57 -1.86 7.10 -8.12
N THR A 58 -0.80 7.47 -7.39
CA THR A 58 0.52 6.82 -7.45
C THR A 58 0.79 6.07 -6.15
N ILE A 59 1.51 4.96 -6.22
CA ILE A 59 1.85 4.14 -5.04
C ILE A 59 3.36 3.96 -4.98
N ALA A 60 3.97 4.41 -3.90
CA ALA A 60 5.34 4.10 -3.54
C ALA A 60 5.37 3.20 -2.30
N LYS A 61 6.34 2.29 -2.23
CA LYS A 61 6.45 1.26 -1.19
C LYS A 61 7.86 1.26 -0.63
N ASP A 62 7.97 1.25 0.69
CA ASP A 62 9.24 1.15 1.39
C ASP A 62 9.12 0.15 2.55
N TYR A 63 9.95 -0.89 2.56
CA TYR A 63 9.90 -1.94 3.56
C TYR A 63 11.14 -1.90 4.45
N ASN A 64 10.91 -1.75 5.75
CA ASN A 64 11.97 -1.75 6.76
C ASN A 64 12.08 -3.14 7.40
N THR A 65 13.13 -3.86 7.01
CA THR A 65 13.46 -5.21 7.53
C THR A 65 13.80 -5.23 9.01
N ALA A 66 14.25 -4.11 9.59
CA ALA A 66 14.59 -4.04 11.01
C ALA A 66 13.35 -3.93 11.90
N THR A 67 12.32 -3.24 11.44
CA THR A 67 11.05 -3.04 12.19
C THR A 67 9.94 -3.98 11.74
N GLY A 68 10.07 -4.61 10.57
CA GLY A 68 9.01 -5.42 9.98
C GLY A 68 7.84 -4.60 9.44
N LYS A 69 8.04 -3.30 9.18
CA LYS A 69 6.99 -2.38 8.75
C LYS A 69 7.12 -2.04 7.27
N LEU A 70 5.98 -2.03 6.58
CA LEU A 70 5.83 -1.54 5.22
C LEU A 70 5.16 -0.16 5.25
N LEU A 71 5.82 0.83 4.67
CA LEU A 71 5.26 2.14 4.40
C LEU A 71 4.71 2.18 2.97
N LEU A 72 3.39 2.37 2.83
CA LEU A 72 2.74 2.63 1.55
C LEU A 72 2.39 4.11 1.44
N SER A 73 3.11 4.83 0.58
CA SER A 73 2.84 6.23 0.26
C SER A 73 1.96 6.31 -0.96
N ILE A 74 0.71 6.72 -0.78
CA ILE A 74 -0.27 6.82 -1.87
C ILE A 74 -0.53 8.28 -2.20
N GLY A 75 0.04 8.74 -3.31
CA GLY A 75 -0.13 10.07 -3.86
C GLY A 75 -1.38 10.14 -4.73
N SER A 76 -1.89 11.35 -4.92
CA SER A 76 -3.02 11.60 -5.83
C SER A 76 -2.89 12.95 -6.51
N THR A 77 -3.33 13.07 -7.77
CA THR A 77 -3.34 14.36 -8.49
C THR A 77 -4.53 15.22 -8.07
N GLN A 78 -4.53 16.47 -8.54
CA GLN A 78 -5.67 17.37 -8.42
C GLN A 78 -6.94 16.64 -8.90
N HIS A 79 -8.02 16.74 -8.13
CA HIS A 79 -9.32 16.10 -8.37
C HIS A 79 -9.50 14.64 -7.91
N CYS A 80 -8.50 14.03 -7.28
CA CYS A 80 -8.73 12.81 -6.51
C CYS A 80 -9.30 13.16 -5.13
N LEU A 81 -10.44 12.55 -4.78
CA LEU A 81 -10.95 12.56 -3.40
C LEU A 81 -10.17 11.53 -2.58
N PRO A 82 -9.96 11.77 -1.27
CA PRO A 82 -9.39 10.75 -0.41
C PRO A 82 -10.34 9.55 -0.37
N MET A 83 -9.78 8.39 -0.61
CA MET A 83 -10.51 7.12 -0.65
C MET A 83 -9.80 6.08 0.19
N THR A 84 -10.59 5.16 0.70
CA THR A 84 -10.08 3.97 1.36
C THR A 84 -10.04 2.82 0.36
N TRP A 85 -8.88 2.20 0.19
CA TRP A 85 -8.69 1.02 -0.62
C TRP A 85 -8.47 -0.19 0.29
N THR A 86 -9.09 -1.30 -0.06
CA THR A 86 -8.69 -2.61 0.47
C THR A 86 -7.70 -3.23 -0.52
N GLY A 87 -6.66 -3.87 -0.01
CA GLY A 87 -5.70 -4.60 -0.83
C GLY A 87 -4.99 -5.69 -0.06
N THR A 88 -4.23 -6.50 -0.79
CA THR A 88 -3.45 -7.60 -0.23
C THR A 88 -1.97 -7.24 -0.28
N VAL A 89 -1.33 -7.25 0.89
CA VAL A 89 0.13 -7.25 0.99
C VAL A 89 0.61 -8.68 0.81
N ILE A 90 1.62 -8.89 -0.04
CA ILE A 90 2.24 -10.19 -0.30
C ILE A 90 3.71 -10.07 0.08
N ALA A 91 4.14 -10.85 1.06
CA ALA A 91 5.52 -10.87 1.53
C ALA A 91 6.17 -12.21 1.22
N VAL A 92 7.42 -12.17 0.73
CA VAL A 92 8.18 -13.35 0.33
C VAL A 92 9.51 -13.39 1.08
N THR A 93 9.84 -14.51 1.71
CA THR A 93 11.15 -14.74 2.32
C THR A 93 12.00 -15.69 1.48
N ALA A 94 13.32 -15.52 1.51
CA ALA A 94 14.27 -16.51 1.01
C ALA A 94 14.23 -17.79 1.85
#